data_AF-F3UC97-F1
#
_entry.id   AF-F3UC97-F1
#
_cell.length_a   1.000
_cell.length_b   1.000
_cell.length_c   1.000
_cell.angle_alpha   90.00
_cell.angle_beta   90.00
_cell.angle_gamma   90.00
#
_symmetry.space_group_name_H-M   'P 1'
#
loop_
_entity.id
_entity.type
_entity.pdbx_description
1 polymer ?
#
loop_
_entity_poly.entity_id
_entity_poly.type
_entity_poly.pdbx_seq_one_letter_code
_entity_poly.pdbx_strand_id
1 'polypeptide(L)'
;MGLNKWERSKSMSKAIMEEVAAYLRQHTDQELSLTDLAQYFHYSPSHLSRTFKKKMGFSIKQYMEALKMEKGIQEIVEGRQNVTETSMEAGYDSLGSFSNTFKRHTGLSPKKYYQESTKAYDFMIKQLDEKGAFLHQDPDCKSGNRLTVALSYPEGYEPRISCIGLFKTRIPKEEPVIGVALSQESQFTFENVPDGHYYLLACELLEDLRLTKNYVLKHNFRWGSDEPLTFSGDNIYQEEISMRRPLSSDPPITVNLPVLIMRSLAKQAQLRIRKFLS
;
A
#
# COMPACT_ATOMS: atom_id res chain seq x y z
N MET A 1 -10.93 6.47 29.65
CA MET A 1 -12.20 7.10 29.22
C MET A 1 -12.95 6.09 28.36
N GLY A 2 -14.19 5.76 28.69
CA GLY A 2 -15.00 4.79 27.92
C GLY A 2 -15.68 5.46 26.73
N LEU A 3 -15.75 4.76 25.60
CA LEU A 3 -16.42 5.22 24.37
C LEU A 3 -17.92 5.47 24.64
N ASN A 4 -18.45 6.59 24.19
CA ASN A 4 -19.86 6.92 24.35
C ASN A 4 -20.76 6.01 23.46
N LYS A 5 -22.09 6.03 23.68
CA LYS A 5 -23.04 5.17 22.95
C LYS A 5 -22.94 5.27 21.42
N TRP A 6 -22.64 6.47 20.90
CA TRP A 6 -22.50 6.74 19.46
C TRP A 6 -21.16 6.22 18.92
N GLU A 7 -20.08 6.42 19.66
CA GLU A 7 -18.75 5.88 19.34
C GLU A 7 -18.72 4.36 19.39
N ARG A 8 -19.40 3.75 20.37
CA ARG A 8 -19.58 2.30 20.46
C ARG A 8 -20.37 1.77 19.27
N SER A 9 -21.49 2.39 18.91
CA SER A 9 -22.26 1.99 17.72
C SER A 9 -21.48 2.18 16.42
N LYS A 10 -20.71 3.28 16.28
CA LYS A 10 -19.84 3.56 15.13
C LYS A 10 -18.70 2.55 15.01
N SER A 11 -18.09 2.18 16.14
CA SER A 11 -17.01 1.20 16.29
C SER A 11 -17.50 -0.23 16.02
N MET A 12 -18.63 -0.64 16.59
CA MET A 12 -19.28 -1.93 16.30
C MET A 12 -19.60 -2.07 14.81
N SER A 13 -20.09 -1.01 14.16
CA SER A 13 -20.34 -1.01 12.72
C SER A 13 -19.07 -1.08 11.88
N LYS A 14 -17.91 -0.63 12.37
CA LYS A 14 -16.62 -0.76 11.66
C LYS A 14 -16.08 -2.17 11.79
N ALA A 15 -16.10 -2.74 13.00
CA ALA A 15 -15.66 -4.12 13.26
C ALA A 15 -16.38 -5.13 12.37
N ILE A 16 -17.70 -5.01 12.18
CA ILE A 16 -18.46 -5.89 11.27
C ILE A 16 -17.97 -5.73 9.81
N MET A 17 -17.64 -4.52 9.35
CA MET A 17 -17.13 -4.34 7.98
C MET A 17 -15.69 -4.87 7.82
N GLU A 18 -14.90 -4.88 8.90
CA GLU A 18 -13.60 -5.55 8.94
C GLU A 18 -13.78 -7.09 8.89
N GLU A 19 -14.78 -7.64 9.56
CA GLU A 19 -15.15 -9.06 9.45
C GLU A 19 -15.60 -9.42 8.03
N VAL A 20 -16.39 -8.56 7.37
CA VAL A 20 -16.75 -8.74 5.95
C VAL A 20 -15.48 -8.77 5.08
N ALA A 21 -14.52 -7.85 5.30
CA ALA A 21 -13.26 -7.83 4.57
C ALA A 21 -12.40 -9.07 4.85
N ALA A 22 -12.38 -9.57 6.09
CA ALA A 22 -11.71 -10.80 6.45
C ALA A 22 -12.33 -12.02 5.76
N TYR A 23 -13.66 -12.09 5.71
CA TYR A 23 -14.40 -13.16 5.04
C TYR A 23 -14.11 -13.18 3.53
N LEU A 24 -14.16 -12.01 2.87
CA LEU A 24 -13.81 -11.87 1.46
C LEU A 24 -12.39 -12.38 1.17
N ARG A 25 -11.42 -12.03 2.02
CA ARG A 25 -10.02 -12.47 1.87
C ARG A 25 -9.84 -13.98 2.01
N GLN A 26 -10.60 -14.62 2.90
CA GLN A 26 -10.55 -16.08 3.11
C GLN A 26 -11.20 -16.86 1.96
N HIS A 27 -12.10 -16.23 1.21
CA HIS A 27 -12.91 -16.87 0.18
C HIS A 27 -12.66 -16.24 -1.21
N THR A 28 -11.44 -15.75 -1.47
CA THR A 28 -11.06 -15.11 -2.75
C THR A 28 -11.19 -16.01 -3.97
N ASP A 29 -11.08 -17.33 -3.77
CA ASP A 29 -11.15 -18.33 -4.83
C ASP A 29 -12.59 -18.76 -5.16
N GLN A 30 -13.58 -18.22 -4.45
CA GLN A 30 -15.00 -18.51 -4.66
C GLN A 30 -15.68 -17.35 -5.40
N GLU A 31 -16.63 -17.68 -6.27
CA GLU A 31 -17.55 -16.67 -6.82
C GLU A 31 -18.55 -16.24 -5.75
N LEU A 32 -18.21 -15.21 -4.98
CA LEU A 32 -19.11 -14.59 -4.01
C LEU A 32 -19.84 -13.42 -4.64
N SER A 33 -21.16 -13.52 -4.75
CA SER A 33 -21.98 -12.36 -5.11
C SER A 33 -22.18 -11.44 -3.90
N LEU A 34 -22.51 -10.17 -4.17
CA LEU A 34 -22.91 -9.23 -3.12
C LEU A 34 -24.14 -9.74 -2.35
N THR A 35 -25.02 -10.50 -3.01
CA THR A 35 -26.21 -11.08 -2.40
C THR A 35 -25.83 -12.15 -1.38
N ASP A 36 -24.89 -13.03 -1.70
CA ASP A 36 -24.42 -14.09 -0.79
C ASP A 36 -23.78 -13.49 0.47
N LEU A 37 -22.93 -12.49 0.30
CA LEU A 37 -22.33 -11.74 1.40
C LEU A 37 -23.37 -11.05 2.27
N ALA A 38 -24.34 -10.39 1.64
CA ALA A 38 -25.40 -9.69 2.36
C ALA A 38 -26.25 -10.66 3.17
N GLN A 39 -26.60 -11.82 2.61
CA GLN A 39 -27.32 -12.86 3.32
C GLN A 39 -26.52 -13.42 4.50
N TYR A 40 -25.23 -13.72 4.31
CA TYR A 40 -24.35 -14.24 5.35
C TYR A 40 -24.20 -13.29 6.54
N PHE A 41 -24.07 -11.98 6.28
CA PHE A 41 -23.91 -10.95 7.30
C PHE A 41 -25.25 -10.34 7.79
N HIS A 42 -26.39 -10.85 7.32
CA HIS A 42 -27.73 -10.34 7.66
C HIS A 42 -27.98 -8.87 7.28
N TYR A 43 -27.45 -8.44 6.13
CA TYR A 43 -27.68 -7.13 5.53
C TYR A 43 -28.55 -7.26 4.26
N SER A 44 -29.16 -6.15 3.84
CA SER A 44 -29.56 -6.02 2.43
C SER A 44 -28.32 -5.72 1.56
N PRO A 45 -28.26 -6.19 0.29
CA PRO A 45 -27.12 -5.93 -0.60
C PRO A 45 -26.74 -4.44 -0.70
N SER A 46 -27.75 -3.58 -0.82
CA SER A 46 -27.55 -2.12 -0.90
C SER A 46 -26.99 -1.53 0.41
N HIS A 47 -27.51 -1.99 1.56
CA HIS A 47 -27.04 -1.51 2.86
C HIS A 47 -25.61 -1.96 3.14
N LEU A 48 -25.27 -3.22 2.84
CA LEU A 48 -23.92 -3.75 2.97
C LEU A 48 -22.94 -2.96 2.11
N SER A 49 -23.23 -2.79 0.81
CA SER A 49 -22.33 -2.08 -0.12
C SER A 49 -22.06 -0.63 0.31
N ARG A 50 -23.10 0.11 0.69
CA ARG A 50 -22.98 1.51 1.15
C ARG A 50 -22.21 1.60 2.47
N THR A 51 -22.52 0.73 3.43
CA THR A 51 -21.89 0.74 4.76
C THR A 51 -20.42 0.33 4.66
N PHE A 52 -20.12 -0.72 3.89
CA PHE A 52 -18.76 -1.16 3.64
C PHE A 52 -17.92 -0.06 3.01
N LYS A 53 -18.41 0.57 1.92
CA LYS A 53 -17.69 1.68 1.28
C LYS A 53 -17.45 2.85 2.24
N LYS A 54 -18.45 3.22 3.03
CA LYS A 54 -18.36 4.33 3.98
C LYS A 54 -17.37 4.04 5.12
N LYS A 55 -17.31 2.81 5.63
CA LYS A 55 -16.49 2.43 6.78
C LYS A 55 -15.08 2.01 6.40
N MET A 56 -14.93 1.41 5.23
CA MET A 56 -13.66 0.91 4.73
C MET A 56 -12.99 1.87 3.76
N GLY A 57 -13.62 2.95 3.31
CA GLY A 57 -13.02 3.88 2.34
C GLY A 57 -12.86 3.33 0.92
N PHE A 58 -13.25 2.08 0.68
CA PHE A 58 -13.25 1.40 -0.62
C PHE A 58 -14.43 0.45 -0.73
N SER A 59 -14.89 0.18 -1.95
CA SER A 59 -15.99 -0.75 -2.21
C SER A 59 -15.54 -2.22 -2.13
N ILE A 60 -16.49 -3.13 -1.91
CA ILE A 60 -16.27 -4.58 -1.97
C ILE A 60 -15.63 -4.99 -3.30
N LYS A 61 -16.09 -4.42 -4.41
CA LYS A 61 -15.51 -4.67 -5.75
C LYS A 61 -14.04 -4.27 -5.83
N GLN A 62 -13.69 -3.08 -5.32
CA GLN A 62 -12.30 -2.61 -5.29
C GLN A 62 -11.41 -3.49 -4.41
N TYR A 63 -11.95 -3.97 -3.29
CA TYR A 63 -11.23 -4.87 -2.39
C TYR A 63 -10.99 -6.24 -3.02
N MET A 64 -12.01 -6.85 -3.63
CA MET A 64 -11.85 -8.12 -4.35
C MET A 64 -10.87 -8.00 -5.53
N GLU A 65 -10.94 -6.92 -6.31
CA GLU A 65 -9.95 -6.65 -7.36
C GLU A 65 -8.52 -6.60 -6.78
N ALA A 66 -8.34 -5.92 -5.64
CA ALA A 66 -7.05 -5.81 -4.99
C ALA A 66 -6.54 -7.14 -4.44
N LEU A 67 -7.42 -7.98 -3.90
CA LEU A 67 -7.06 -9.33 -3.43
C LEU A 67 -6.63 -10.23 -4.59
N LYS A 68 -7.35 -10.20 -5.71
CA LYS A 68 -6.95 -10.91 -6.94
C LYS A 68 -5.59 -10.42 -7.46
N MET A 69 -5.34 -9.11 -7.41
CA MET A 69 -4.03 -8.55 -7.78
C MET A 69 -2.93 -8.92 -6.81
N GLU A 70 -3.19 -8.94 -5.51
CA GLU A 70 -2.24 -9.39 -4.50
C GLU A 70 -1.78 -10.83 -4.79
N LYS A 71 -2.72 -11.73 -5.08
CA LYS A 71 -2.43 -13.11 -5.52
C LYS A 71 -1.62 -13.14 -6.83
N GLY A 72 -2.05 -12.40 -7.85
CA GLY A 72 -1.33 -12.35 -9.13
C GLY A 72 0.09 -11.79 -9.02
N ILE A 73 0.32 -10.79 -8.16
CA ILE A 73 1.66 -10.25 -7.89
C ILE A 73 2.51 -11.30 -7.17
N GLN A 74 1.93 -12.02 -6.21
CA GLN A 74 2.61 -13.11 -5.50
C GLN A 74 3.15 -14.15 -6.48
N GLU A 75 2.29 -14.69 -7.34
CA GLU A 75 2.65 -15.74 -8.30
C GLU A 75 3.72 -15.29 -9.30
N ILE A 76 3.63 -14.06 -9.81
CA ILE A 76 4.64 -13.49 -10.73
C ILE A 76 6.01 -13.40 -10.04
N VAL A 77 6.06 -12.97 -8.78
CA VAL A 77 7.33 -12.84 -8.04
C VAL A 77 7.91 -14.19 -7.69
N GLU A 78 7.07 -15.15 -7.27
CA GLU A 78 7.50 -16.50 -6.90
C GLU A 78 8.05 -17.30 -8.09
N GLY A 79 8.05 -16.71 -9.29
CA GLY A 79 8.74 -17.22 -10.46
C GLY A 79 7.82 -17.94 -11.45
N ARG A 80 6.49 -17.83 -11.29
CA ARG A 80 5.57 -18.29 -12.32
C ARG A 80 5.62 -17.34 -13.51
N GLN A 81 6.41 -17.73 -14.52
CA GLN A 81 6.58 -16.93 -15.74
C GLN A 81 5.39 -17.04 -16.70
N ASN A 82 4.50 -18.02 -16.49
CA ASN A 82 3.29 -18.17 -17.28
C ASN A 82 2.22 -17.19 -16.81
N VAL A 83 2.17 -16.03 -17.47
CA VAL A 83 1.21 -14.97 -17.15
C VAL A 83 -0.23 -15.43 -17.40
N THR A 84 -0.47 -16.34 -18.35
CA THR A 84 -1.81 -16.88 -18.62
C THR A 84 -2.31 -17.71 -17.44
N GLU A 85 -1.51 -18.66 -16.96
CA GLU A 85 -1.82 -19.48 -15.78
C GLU A 85 -2.01 -18.61 -14.54
N THR A 86 -1.09 -17.66 -14.31
CA THR A 86 -1.20 -16.68 -13.22
C THR A 86 -2.51 -15.90 -13.28
N SER A 87 -2.95 -15.50 -14.48
CA SER A 87 -4.21 -14.77 -14.64
C SER A 87 -5.44 -15.61 -14.27
N MET A 88 -5.43 -16.90 -14.63
CA MET A 88 -6.50 -17.83 -14.31
C MET A 88 -6.56 -18.10 -12.81
N GLU A 89 -5.40 -18.36 -12.19
CA GLU A 89 -5.30 -18.61 -10.74
C GLU A 89 -5.65 -17.38 -9.91
N ALA A 90 -5.36 -16.17 -10.40
CA ALA A 90 -5.81 -14.92 -9.81
C ALA A 90 -7.34 -14.68 -9.98
N GLY A 91 -8.06 -15.56 -10.68
CA GLY A 91 -9.51 -15.50 -10.87
C GLY A 91 -9.94 -14.50 -11.94
N TYR A 92 -9.17 -14.36 -13.03
CA TYR A 92 -9.55 -13.58 -14.21
C TYR A 92 -9.91 -14.49 -15.38
N ASP A 93 -11.00 -14.15 -16.07
CA ASP A 93 -11.47 -14.88 -17.27
C ASP A 93 -10.63 -14.58 -18.52
N SER A 94 -9.82 -13.53 -18.49
CA SER A 94 -8.98 -13.14 -19.63
C SER A 94 -7.66 -12.50 -19.21
N LEU A 95 -6.60 -12.90 -19.92
CA LEU A 95 -5.25 -12.35 -19.77
C LEU A 95 -5.19 -10.82 -20.00
N GLY A 96 -6.02 -10.30 -20.92
CA GLY A 96 -6.10 -8.86 -21.19
C GLY A 96 -6.62 -8.06 -19.99
N SER A 97 -7.69 -8.54 -19.35
CA SER A 97 -8.26 -7.90 -18.16
C SER A 97 -7.31 -7.95 -16.98
N PHE A 98 -6.64 -9.09 -16.78
CA PHE A 98 -5.58 -9.23 -15.78
C PHE A 98 -4.44 -8.26 -16.04
N SER A 99 -3.86 -8.25 -17.24
CA SER A 99 -2.69 -7.43 -17.57
C SER A 99 -2.96 -5.93 -17.43
N ASN A 100 -4.14 -5.47 -17.85
CA ASN A 100 -4.54 -4.06 -17.69
C ASN A 100 -4.72 -3.69 -16.22
N THR A 101 -5.30 -4.58 -15.42
CA THR A 101 -5.50 -4.35 -13.98
C THR A 101 -4.19 -4.41 -13.22
N PHE A 102 -3.32 -5.37 -13.56
CA PHE A 102 -1.98 -5.49 -13.01
C PHE A 102 -1.16 -4.22 -13.27
N LYS A 103 -1.20 -3.68 -14.50
CA LYS A 103 -0.52 -2.42 -14.83
C LYS A 103 -1.09 -1.22 -14.07
N ARG A 104 -2.40 -1.15 -13.89
CA ARG A 104 -3.06 -0.10 -13.09
C ARG A 104 -2.71 -0.20 -11.60
N HIS A 105 -2.40 -1.38 -11.09
CA HIS A 105 -2.00 -1.55 -9.70
C HIS A 105 -0.52 -1.28 -9.48
N THR A 106 0.33 -1.78 -10.37
CA THR A 106 1.79 -1.84 -10.17
C THR A 106 2.58 -0.82 -11.00
N GLY A 107 1.95 -0.17 -11.97
CA GLY A 107 2.60 0.66 -12.98
C GLY A 107 3.27 -0.12 -14.14
N LEU A 108 3.39 -1.44 -14.05
CA LEU A 108 4.12 -2.28 -15.01
C LEU A 108 3.26 -3.44 -15.55
N SER A 109 3.58 -3.95 -16.74
CA SER A 109 2.99 -5.22 -17.17
C SER A 109 3.58 -6.39 -16.36
N PRO A 110 2.90 -7.54 -16.23
CA PRO A 110 3.40 -8.67 -15.44
C PRO A 110 4.85 -9.09 -15.80
N LYS A 111 5.15 -9.19 -17.11
CA LYS A 111 6.50 -9.54 -17.58
C LYS A 111 7.55 -8.50 -17.19
N LYS A 112 7.23 -7.20 -17.33
CA LYS A 112 8.15 -6.12 -16.94
C LYS A 112 8.32 -6.06 -15.43
N TYR A 113 7.24 -6.29 -14.68
CA TYR A 113 7.27 -6.33 -13.23
C TYR A 113 8.28 -7.33 -12.73
N TYR A 114 8.22 -8.60 -13.16
CA TYR A 114 9.21 -9.60 -12.75
C TYR A 114 10.65 -9.16 -13.03
N GLN A 115 10.92 -8.67 -14.24
CA GLN A 115 12.26 -8.28 -14.67
C GLN A 115 12.81 -7.05 -13.91
N GLU A 116 11.99 -6.01 -13.72
CA GLU A 116 12.40 -4.78 -13.06
C GLU A 116 12.47 -4.96 -11.55
N SER A 117 11.51 -5.67 -10.95
CA SER A 117 11.47 -5.96 -9.52
C SER A 117 12.71 -6.69 -9.02
N THR A 118 13.09 -7.79 -9.68
CA THR A 118 14.29 -8.57 -9.29
C THR A 118 15.55 -7.70 -9.34
N LYS A 119 15.73 -6.92 -10.42
CA LYS A 119 16.88 -6.00 -10.54
C LYS A 119 16.84 -4.89 -9.50
N ALA A 120 15.65 -4.33 -9.22
CA ALA A 120 15.45 -3.29 -8.23
C ALA A 120 15.87 -3.76 -6.85
N TYR A 121 15.46 -4.97 -6.51
CA TYR A 121 15.76 -5.60 -5.24
C TYR A 121 17.26 -5.85 -5.06
N ASP A 122 17.93 -6.43 -6.07
CA ASP A 122 19.38 -6.67 -6.03
C ASP A 122 20.18 -5.36 -5.88
N PHE A 123 19.71 -4.29 -6.54
CA PHE A 123 20.28 -2.96 -6.40
C PHE A 123 20.03 -2.39 -5.01
N MET A 124 18.79 -2.49 -4.53
CA MET A 124 18.36 -1.99 -3.23
C MET A 124 19.16 -2.59 -2.08
N ILE A 125 19.29 -3.92 -2.02
CA ILE A 125 20.07 -4.58 -0.95
C ILE A 125 21.50 -4.02 -0.88
N LYS A 126 22.12 -3.73 -2.02
CA LYS A 126 23.50 -3.22 -2.08
C LYS A 126 23.65 -1.75 -1.66
N GLN A 127 22.55 -1.00 -1.57
CA GLN A 127 22.57 0.44 -1.30
C GLN A 127 21.93 0.80 0.05
N LEU A 128 21.19 -0.12 0.67
CA LEU A 128 20.34 0.17 1.83
C LEU A 128 20.99 -0.05 3.20
N ASP A 129 22.27 -0.42 3.23
CA ASP A 129 23.06 -0.45 4.47
C ASP A 129 23.53 0.96 4.90
N GLU A 130 23.37 1.97 4.04
CA GLU A 130 23.62 3.36 4.38
C GLU A 130 22.37 3.99 5.03
N LYS A 131 22.57 4.67 6.15
CA LYS A 131 21.52 5.48 6.78
C LYS A 131 21.08 6.59 5.82
N GLY A 132 19.77 6.73 5.61
CA GLY A 132 19.25 7.83 4.81
C GLY A 132 17.79 7.68 4.38
N ALA A 133 17.37 8.66 3.58
CA ALA A 133 16.00 8.83 3.11
C ALA A 133 15.92 8.97 1.58
N PHE A 134 15.14 8.09 0.96
CA PHE A 134 14.92 8.04 -0.49
C PHE A 134 13.56 8.64 -0.86
N LEU A 135 13.56 9.94 -1.05
CA LEU A 135 12.36 10.74 -1.33
C LEU A 135 11.88 10.57 -2.77
N HIS A 136 10.61 10.22 -2.92
CA HIS A 136 9.82 10.33 -4.12
C HIS A 136 8.90 11.54 -3.99
N GLN A 137 9.20 12.61 -4.72
CA GLN A 137 8.39 13.83 -4.78
C GLN A 137 8.62 14.51 -6.14
N ASP A 138 7.62 15.26 -6.60
CA ASP A 138 7.80 16.22 -7.68
C ASP A 138 8.66 17.41 -7.19
N PRO A 139 9.89 17.59 -7.71
CA PRO A 139 10.79 18.67 -7.28
C PRO A 139 10.26 20.08 -7.60
N ASP A 140 9.35 20.18 -8.56
CA ASP A 140 8.78 21.45 -9.02
C ASP A 140 7.53 21.84 -8.22
N CYS A 141 6.99 20.94 -7.40
CA CYS A 141 5.87 21.24 -6.52
C CYS A 141 6.27 22.32 -5.49
N LYS A 142 5.47 23.38 -5.41
CA LYS A 142 5.59 24.47 -4.42
C LYS A 142 4.30 24.53 -3.62
N SER A 143 4.43 24.34 -2.31
CA SER A 143 3.32 24.32 -1.36
C SER A 143 3.86 24.61 0.04
N GLY A 144 3.11 25.31 0.90
CA GLY A 144 3.48 25.50 2.30
C GLY A 144 3.04 24.35 3.20
N ASN A 145 2.37 23.34 2.65
CA ASN A 145 1.93 22.18 3.42
C ASN A 145 3.12 21.30 3.85
N ARG A 146 3.04 20.82 5.09
CA ARG A 146 4.05 19.96 5.72
C ARG A 146 3.42 18.79 6.45
N LEU A 147 4.03 17.61 6.35
CA LEU A 147 3.61 16.42 7.10
C LEU A 147 4.83 15.79 7.76
N THR A 148 4.82 15.69 9.09
CA THR A 148 5.79 14.89 9.84
C THR A 148 5.17 13.56 10.23
N VAL A 149 5.85 12.46 9.93
CA VAL A 149 5.39 11.11 10.27
C VAL A 149 6.45 10.43 11.12
N ALA A 150 6.08 9.98 12.31
CA ALA A 150 6.90 9.15 13.18
C ALA A 150 6.36 7.71 13.19
N LEU A 151 7.26 6.72 13.16
CA LEU A 151 6.97 5.31 13.16
C LEU A 151 7.42 4.70 14.48
N SER A 152 6.53 3.97 15.15
CA SER A 152 6.86 3.14 16.31
C SER A 152 6.70 1.67 15.96
N TYR A 153 7.71 0.86 16.28
CA TYR A 153 7.69 -0.59 16.10
C TYR A 153 7.54 -1.30 17.45
N PRO A 154 7.08 -2.56 17.49
CA PRO A 154 7.10 -3.35 18.72
C PRO A 154 8.49 -3.42 19.33
N GLU A 155 8.54 -3.52 20.66
CA GLU A 155 9.80 -3.59 21.41
C GLU A 155 10.71 -4.72 20.90
N GLY A 156 11.99 -4.41 20.73
CA GLY A 156 13.00 -5.36 20.24
C GLY A 156 13.01 -5.58 18.73
N TYR A 157 12.16 -4.89 17.97
CA TYR A 157 12.15 -4.98 16.51
C TYR A 157 12.89 -3.80 15.86
N GLU A 158 13.87 -4.10 15.00
CA GLU A 158 14.62 -3.10 14.24
C GLU A 158 14.27 -3.19 12.75
N PRO A 159 13.54 -2.22 12.20
CA PRO A 159 13.20 -2.24 10.79
C PRO A 159 14.42 -1.94 9.92
N ARG A 160 14.57 -2.67 8.81
CA ARG A 160 15.63 -2.34 7.83
C ARG A 160 15.23 -1.16 6.97
N ILE A 161 14.02 -1.21 6.42
CA ILE A 161 13.52 -0.16 5.54
C ILE A 161 12.05 0.10 5.86
N SER A 162 11.75 1.36 6.17
CA SER A 162 10.39 1.82 6.37
C SER A 162 9.97 2.70 5.21
N CYS A 163 8.92 2.33 4.50
CA CYS A 163 8.33 3.15 3.46
C CYS A 163 7.13 3.92 4.01
N ILE A 164 7.06 5.21 3.75
CA ILE A 164 5.92 6.08 4.08
C ILE A 164 5.46 6.73 2.78
N GLY A 165 4.15 6.80 2.54
CA GLY A 165 3.61 7.45 1.34
C GLY A 165 2.19 7.97 1.50
N LEU A 166 1.88 9.01 0.73
CA LEU A 166 0.55 9.57 0.56
C LEU A 166 -0.08 9.08 -0.74
N PHE A 167 -1.26 8.46 -0.64
CA PHE A 167 -1.96 7.84 -1.75
C PHE A 167 -3.35 8.46 -1.94
N LYS A 168 -3.82 8.57 -3.19
CA LYS A 168 -5.17 9.07 -3.51
C LYS A 168 -6.29 8.11 -3.07
N THR A 169 -5.95 6.86 -2.79
CA THR A 169 -6.89 5.79 -2.44
C THR A 169 -6.38 4.98 -1.26
N ARG A 170 -7.28 4.50 -0.40
CA ARG A 170 -6.93 3.67 0.76
C ARG A 170 -6.37 2.30 0.41
N ILE A 171 -6.79 1.74 -0.73
CA ILE A 171 -6.05 0.64 -1.38
C ILE A 171 -4.95 1.30 -2.21
N PRO A 172 -3.67 1.22 -1.80
CA PRO A 172 -2.58 1.85 -2.53
C PRO A 172 -2.35 1.13 -3.86
N LYS A 173 -2.38 1.93 -4.93
CA LYS A 173 -2.13 1.53 -6.32
C LYS A 173 -1.22 2.58 -6.93
N GLU A 174 -0.38 2.18 -7.87
CA GLU A 174 0.58 3.05 -8.56
C GLU A 174 1.58 3.73 -7.60
N GLU A 175 2.32 4.71 -8.11
CA GLU A 175 3.28 5.47 -7.30
C GLU A 175 2.52 6.38 -6.31
N PRO A 176 3.02 6.57 -5.07
CA PRO A 176 2.44 7.54 -4.14
C PRO A 176 2.57 8.96 -4.72
N VAL A 177 1.70 9.88 -4.29
CA VAL A 177 1.81 11.30 -4.65
C VAL A 177 3.13 11.88 -4.12
N ILE A 178 3.47 11.50 -2.90
CA ILE A 178 4.76 11.74 -2.27
C ILE A 178 5.05 10.54 -1.36
N GLY A 179 6.30 10.10 -1.31
CA GLY A 179 6.69 9.02 -0.42
C GLY A 179 8.18 9.00 -0.15
N VAL A 180 8.59 8.26 0.88
CA VAL A 180 9.99 8.12 1.27
C VAL A 180 10.24 6.68 1.68
N ALA A 181 11.42 6.15 1.36
CA ALA A 181 11.95 4.97 2.03
C ALA A 181 13.05 5.41 2.99
N LEU A 182 12.95 5.01 4.25
CA LEU A 182 13.85 5.34 5.35
C LEU A 182 14.67 4.12 5.71
N SER A 183 16.00 4.28 5.77
CA SER A 183 16.92 3.29 6.34
C SER A 183 17.47 3.82 7.66
N GLN A 184 17.30 3.04 8.74
CA GLN A 184 17.76 3.37 10.10
C GLN A 184 17.19 4.69 10.66
N GLU A 185 16.06 5.15 10.12
CA GLU A 185 15.31 6.32 10.58
C GLU A 185 13.85 5.92 10.82
N SER A 186 13.26 6.46 11.88
CA SER A 186 11.87 6.20 12.26
C SER A 186 10.97 7.41 12.08
N GLN A 187 11.49 8.54 11.61
CA GLN A 187 10.72 9.76 11.40
C GLN A 187 11.16 10.46 10.12
N PHE A 188 10.20 11.05 9.40
CA PHE A 188 10.48 11.89 8.25
C PHE A 188 9.49 13.06 8.15
N THR A 189 9.97 14.18 7.62
CA THR A 189 9.15 15.36 7.34
C THR A 189 9.08 15.60 5.84
N PHE A 190 7.88 15.48 5.29
CA PHE A 190 7.55 15.88 3.94
C PHE A 190 7.27 17.38 3.89
N GLU A 191 8.08 18.12 3.15
CA GLU A 191 7.86 19.53 2.81
C GLU A 191 7.16 19.64 1.44
N ASN A 192 6.46 20.74 1.16
CA ASN A 192 5.75 20.97 -0.11
C ASN A 192 4.76 19.84 -0.47
N VAL A 193 3.96 19.39 0.48
CA VAL A 193 2.91 18.40 0.18
C VAL A 193 1.87 19.04 -0.75
N PRO A 194 1.55 18.47 -1.92
CA PRO A 194 0.56 19.07 -2.82
C PRO A 194 -0.82 19.21 -2.16
N ASP A 195 -1.62 20.17 -2.61
CA ASP A 195 -3.02 20.27 -2.17
C ASP A 195 -3.82 19.03 -2.63
N GLY A 196 -4.67 18.51 -1.75
CA GLY A 196 -5.52 17.37 -2.04
C GLY A 196 -5.90 16.54 -0.82
N HIS A 197 -6.53 15.40 -1.08
CA HIS A 197 -6.94 14.44 -0.06
C HIS A 197 -6.18 13.14 -0.23
N TYR A 198 -5.44 12.72 0.79
CA TYR A 198 -4.56 11.56 0.70
C TYR A 198 -4.66 10.65 1.92
N TYR A 199 -4.63 9.35 1.67
CA TYR A 199 -4.43 8.33 2.68
C TYR A 199 -2.95 8.19 2.96
N LEU A 200 -2.58 8.26 4.24
CA LEU A 200 -1.24 7.97 4.69
C LEU A 200 -1.09 6.46 4.84
N LEU A 201 0.02 5.91 4.36
CA LEU A 201 0.38 4.51 4.53
C LEU A 201 1.86 4.41 4.88
N ALA A 202 2.17 3.57 5.86
CA ALA A 202 3.51 3.10 6.14
C ALA A 202 3.56 1.57 6.05
N CYS A 203 4.65 1.06 5.50
CA CYS A 203 4.94 -0.37 5.49
C CYS A 203 6.44 -0.59 5.57
N GLU A 204 6.83 -1.73 6.12
CA GLU A 204 8.21 -2.15 6.17
C GLU A 204 8.56 -3.05 4.99
N LEU A 205 9.79 -2.96 4.49
CA LEU A 205 10.35 -3.91 3.53
C LEU A 205 11.46 -4.76 4.17
N LEU A 206 11.66 -5.97 3.61
CA LEU A 206 12.84 -6.81 3.83
C LEU A 206 13.03 -7.45 5.23
N GLU A 207 11.95 -7.91 5.87
CA GLU A 207 12.05 -8.71 7.09
C GLU A 207 12.86 -10.02 6.89
N ASP A 208 12.85 -10.58 5.67
CA ASP A 208 13.62 -11.75 5.21
C ASP A 208 14.24 -11.42 3.84
N LEU A 209 15.56 -11.51 3.73
CA LEU A 209 16.33 -11.16 2.52
C LEU A 209 16.06 -12.08 1.32
N ARG A 210 15.20 -13.08 1.47
CA ARG A 210 14.83 -14.03 0.42
C ARG A 210 13.80 -13.41 -0.53
N LEU A 211 14.27 -13.14 -1.74
CA LEU A 211 13.56 -12.65 -2.93
C LEU A 211 12.13 -13.20 -3.12
N THR A 212 11.85 -14.45 -2.75
CA THR A 212 10.57 -15.10 -3.09
C THR A 212 9.47 -14.92 -2.03
N LYS A 213 9.78 -14.53 -0.78
CA LYS A 213 8.78 -14.55 0.31
C LYS A 213 8.15 -13.19 0.65
N ASN A 214 8.78 -12.07 0.29
CA ASN A 214 8.45 -10.76 0.87
C ASN A 214 7.85 -9.72 -0.07
N TYR A 215 7.65 -10.01 -1.35
CA TYR A 215 7.15 -8.98 -2.28
C TYR A 215 5.71 -8.54 -2.05
N VAL A 216 4.91 -9.34 -1.33
CA VAL A 216 3.48 -9.08 -1.16
C VAL A 216 3.19 -8.47 0.21
N LEU A 217 4.22 -8.20 1.02
CA LEU A 217 4.10 -7.57 2.34
C LEU A 217 3.08 -8.26 3.26
N LYS A 218 2.87 -9.56 3.07
CA LYS A 218 1.83 -10.35 3.74
C LYS A 218 2.10 -10.47 5.24
N HIS A 219 3.36 -10.39 5.63
CA HIS A 219 3.81 -10.47 7.03
C HIS A 219 4.39 -9.17 7.54
N ASN A 220 4.85 -8.30 6.64
CA ASN A 220 5.55 -7.08 6.98
C ASN A 220 4.69 -6.13 7.82
N PHE A 221 5.36 -5.46 8.75
CA PHE A 221 4.74 -4.42 9.53
C PHE A 221 4.17 -3.34 8.63
N ARG A 222 2.91 -2.98 8.85
CA ARG A 222 2.21 -1.96 8.07
C ARG A 222 1.10 -1.32 8.88
N TRP A 223 0.82 -0.06 8.58
CA TRP A 223 -0.38 0.63 9.01
C TRP A 223 -0.58 1.92 8.22
N GLY A 224 -1.73 2.54 8.34
CA GLY A 224 -2.05 3.77 7.64
C GLY A 224 -3.25 4.48 8.24
N SER A 225 -3.59 5.64 7.70
CA SER A 225 -4.73 6.41 8.15
C SER A 225 -6.05 5.76 7.71
N ASP A 226 -7.03 5.75 8.61
CA ASP A 226 -8.38 5.30 8.28
C ASP A 226 -9.13 6.29 7.39
N GLU A 227 -8.88 7.58 7.62
CA GLU A 227 -9.47 8.70 6.90
C GLU A 227 -8.34 9.44 6.15
N PRO A 228 -8.66 10.12 5.03
CA PRO A 228 -7.66 10.89 4.30
C PRO A 228 -7.30 12.19 5.04
N LEU A 229 -6.02 12.52 5.04
CA LEU A 229 -5.52 13.85 5.39
C LEU A 229 -5.89 14.82 4.26
N THR A 230 -6.26 16.05 4.63
CA THR A 230 -6.66 17.09 3.66
C THR A 230 -5.66 18.23 3.72
N PHE A 231 -5.00 18.49 2.60
CA PHE A 231 -4.02 19.56 2.44
C PHE A 231 -4.60 20.67 1.57
N SER A 232 -4.61 21.89 2.09
CA SER A 232 -5.06 23.10 1.41
C SER A 232 -4.34 24.32 1.99
N GLY A 233 -3.52 24.99 1.19
CA GLY A 233 -2.73 26.15 1.63
C GLY A 233 -1.47 25.72 2.38
N ASP A 234 -1.39 26.03 3.68
CA ASP A 234 -0.18 25.87 4.49
C ASP A 234 -0.42 24.97 5.73
N ASN A 235 -1.07 23.83 5.53
CA ASN A 235 -1.38 22.90 6.63
C ASN A 235 -0.12 22.22 7.16
N ILE A 236 -0.03 22.06 8.48
CA ILE A 236 1.04 21.30 9.15
C ILE A 236 0.40 20.15 9.91
N TYR A 237 0.72 18.92 9.49
CA TYR A 237 0.29 17.69 10.16
C TYR A 237 1.44 17.00 10.85
N GLN A 238 1.13 16.34 11.97
CA GLN A 238 2.02 15.43 12.68
C GLN A 238 1.27 14.15 12.98
N GLU A 239 1.75 13.04 12.42
CA GLU A 239 1.14 11.72 12.54
C GLU A 239 2.12 10.76 13.20
N GLU A 240 1.61 9.93 14.10
CA GLU A 240 2.35 8.80 14.66
C GLU A 240 1.70 7.50 14.21
N ILE A 241 2.50 6.63 13.62
CA ILE A 241 2.06 5.32 13.14
C ILE A 241 2.70 4.24 14.01
N SER A 242 1.86 3.58 14.80
CA SER A 242 2.22 2.32 15.44
C SER A 242 2.16 1.17 14.43
N MET A 243 3.34 0.75 14.00
CA MET A 243 3.52 -0.34 13.06
C MET A 243 3.07 -1.65 13.69
N ARG A 244 2.23 -2.40 12.98
CA ARG A 244 1.70 -3.69 13.44
C ARG A 244 1.71 -4.74 12.33
N ARG A 245 1.55 -6.01 12.71
CA ARG A 245 1.35 -7.09 11.74
C ARG A 245 0.06 -6.87 10.95
N PRO A 246 0.00 -7.34 9.69
CA PRO A 246 -1.19 -7.28 8.86
C PRO A 246 -2.40 -7.97 9.51
N LEU A 247 -3.57 -7.33 9.45
CA LEU A 247 -4.86 -7.97 9.73
C LEU A 247 -5.49 -8.45 8.41
N SER A 248 -6.39 -9.43 8.52
CA SER A 248 -7.15 -9.94 7.37
C SER A 248 -8.07 -8.89 6.73
N SER A 249 -8.44 -7.86 7.46
CA SER A 249 -9.26 -6.74 7.00
C SER A 249 -8.46 -5.60 6.34
N ASP A 250 -7.12 -5.63 6.45
CA ASP A 250 -6.28 -4.60 5.88
C ASP A 250 -6.35 -4.63 4.34
N PRO A 251 -6.36 -3.47 3.67
CA PRO A 251 -6.27 -3.41 2.22
C PRO A 251 -4.93 -4.00 1.72
N PRO A 252 -4.94 -4.76 0.61
CA PRO A 252 -3.71 -5.16 -0.07
C PRO A 252 -2.85 -3.96 -0.47
N ILE A 253 -1.53 -4.12 -0.37
CA ILE A 253 -0.56 -3.17 -0.92
C ILE A 253 -0.06 -3.71 -2.26
N THR A 254 -0.47 -3.09 -3.36
CA THR A 254 -0.21 -3.61 -4.71
C THR A 254 0.81 -2.80 -5.51
N VAL A 255 1.52 -1.92 -4.82
CA VAL A 255 2.52 -1.02 -5.39
C VAL A 255 3.86 -1.74 -5.55
N ASN A 256 4.58 -1.47 -6.65
CA ASN A 256 5.93 -2.01 -6.84
C ASN A 256 7.00 -1.19 -6.08
N LEU A 257 7.00 -1.29 -4.75
CA LEU A 257 7.91 -0.50 -3.90
C LEU A 257 9.39 -0.64 -4.28
N PRO A 258 9.91 -1.85 -4.62
CA PRO A 258 11.31 -1.96 -5.02
C PRO A 258 11.68 -1.08 -6.22
N VAL A 259 10.86 -1.12 -7.27
CA VAL A 259 11.08 -0.30 -8.47
C VAL A 259 10.96 1.20 -8.15
N LEU A 260 10.01 1.60 -7.30
CA LEU A 260 9.87 3.00 -6.90
C LEU A 260 11.10 3.53 -6.17
N ILE A 261 11.63 2.75 -5.22
CA ILE A 261 12.82 3.11 -4.45
C ILE A 261 14.03 3.21 -5.38
N MET A 262 14.22 2.23 -6.26
CA MET A 262 15.31 2.25 -7.24
C MET A 262 15.23 3.48 -8.16
N ARG A 263 14.03 3.87 -8.61
CA ARG A 263 13.83 5.09 -9.40
C ARG A 263 14.15 6.36 -8.61
N SER A 264 13.76 6.43 -7.33
CA SER A 264 14.10 7.56 -6.45
C SER A 264 15.61 7.70 -6.26
N LEU A 265 16.29 6.59 -5.95
CA LEU A 265 17.76 6.51 -5.85
C LEU A 265 18.45 7.04 -7.11
N ALA A 266 18.02 6.56 -8.29
CA ALA A 266 18.58 7.01 -9.57
C ALA A 266 18.39 8.51 -9.81
N LYS A 267 17.20 9.06 -9.50
CA LYS A 267 16.94 10.51 -9.62
C LYS A 267 17.83 11.33 -8.69
N GLN A 268 17.99 10.91 -7.43
CA GLN A 268 18.84 11.63 -6.47
C GLN A 268 20.32 11.62 -6.88
N ALA A 269 20.83 10.49 -7.38
CA ALA A 269 22.19 10.40 -7.89
C ALA A 269 22.43 11.38 -9.06
N GLN A 270 21.49 11.47 -10.00
CA GLN A 270 21.57 12.43 -11.12
C GLN A 270 21.55 13.88 -10.65
N LEU A 271 20.72 14.22 -9.65
CA LEU A 271 20.67 15.56 -9.07
C LEU A 271 21.97 15.94 -8.35
N ARG A 272 22.59 15.00 -7.63
CA ARG A 272 23.90 15.21 -6.98
C ARG A 272 24.99 15.50 -8.00
N ILE A 273 25.04 14.74 -9.11
CA ILE A 273 26.01 14.96 -10.20
C ILE A 273 25.82 16.34 -10.84
N ARG A 274 24.56 16.74 -11.12
CA ARG A 274 24.28 18.07 -11.70
C ARG A 274 24.72 19.22 -10.80
N LYS A 275 24.48 19.13 -9.48
CA LYS A 275 24.92 20.15 -8.51
C LYS A 275 26.43 20.24 -8.36
N PHE A 276 27.16 19.16 -8.62
CA PHE A 276 28.62 19.15 -8.55
C PHE A 276 29.27 19.77 -9.81
N LEU A 277 28.54 19.78 -10.94
CA LEU A 277 29.02 20.30 -12.23
C LEU A 277 28.54 21.73 -12.54
N SER A 278 27.72 22.33 -11.67
CA SER A 278 27.21 23.71 -11.77
C SER A 278 27.93 24.63 -10.79
#